data_AF-A0A955PTT3-F1
#
_entry.id   AF-A0A955PTT3-F1
#
_cell.length_a   1.000
_cell.length_b   1.000
_cell.length_c   1.000
_cell.angle_alpha   90.00
_cell.angle_beta   90.00
_cell.angle_gamma   90.00
#
_symmetry.space_group_name_H-M   'P 1'
#
loop_
_entity.id
_entity.type
_entity.pdbx_description
1 polymer ?
#
loop_
_entity_poly.entity_id
_entity_poly.type
_entity_poly.pdbx_seq_one_letter_code
_entity_poly.pdbx_strand_id
1 'polypeptide(L)'
;DEELSEALAEKGLGTPATRADTIENLISKQYVQRLRGALKPTAKGVRLIDFLHRIDTAGLASAELTGEWEKHLAEVEHGQMPRVDFMKGISEYTVDVVGKIKDFEYEDLYSKEPPIGKCPACGEGNVIEFFWGYRCDRNERKSEENGDAEAGCDFIIWKEINGRYMDRKTAHTLLEKRKTVEIPGFVNFQGQEYEAVLELDDTNQVRVSGDSPGAHE
;
A
#
# COMPACT_ATOMS: atom_id res chain seq x y z
N ASP A 1 -16.91 -15.50 1.19
CA ASP A 1 -16.08 -16.51 0.48
C ASP A 1 -16.71 -16.99 -0.81
N GLU A 2 -17.98 -17.40 -0.85
CA GLU A 2 -18.65 -17.83 -2.09
C GLU A 2 -18.74 -16.73 -3.16
N GLU A 3 -19.20 -15.53 -2.80
CA GLU A 3 -19.32 -14.38 -3.72
C GLU A 3 -17.96 -13.92 -4.31
N LEU A 4 -16.90 -13.92 -3.49
CA LEU A 4 -15.53 -13.63 -3.95
C LEU A 4 -14.99 -14.77 -4.83
N SER A 5 -15.31 -16.02 -4.49
CA SER A 5 -14.92 -17.19 -5.29
C SER A 5 -15.60 -17.18 -6.66
N GLU A 6 -16.86 -16.75 -6.74
CA GLU A 6 -17.61 -16.56 -7.98
C GLU A 6 -17.04 -15.43 -8.84
N ALA A 7 -16.73 -14.27 -8.25
CA ALA A 7 -16.09 -13.16 -8.96
C ALA A 7 -14.71 -13.54 -9.54
N LEU A 8 -13.93 -14.36 -8.81
CA LEU A 8 -12.68 -14.93 -9.31
C LEU A 8 -12.93 -15.98 -10.41
N ALA A 9 -14.02 -16.74 -10.32
CA ALA A 9 -14.42 -17.72 -11.34
C ALA A 9 -14.73 -17.06 -12.68
N GLU A 10 -15.51 -15.99 -12.67
CA GLU A 10 -15.88 -15.23 -13.87
C GLU A 10 -14.66 -14.61 -14.58
N LYS A 11 -13.55 -14.41 -13.86
CA LYS A 11 -12.30 -13.88 -14.38
C LYS A 11 -11.26 -14.94 -14.73
N GLY A 12 -11.60 -16.22 -14.60
CA GLY A 12 -10.66 -17.32 -14.86
C GLY A 12 -9.51 -17.41 -13.86
N LEU A 13 -9.63 -16.80 -12.68
CA LEU A 13 -8.57 -16.76 -11.69
C LEU A 13 -8.53 -18.06 -10.87
N GLY A 14 -7.69 -18.99 -11.31
CA GLY A 14 -7.43 -20.26 -10.66
C GLY A 14 -8.65 -21.21 -10.60
N THR A 15 -8.43 -22.39 -10.04
CA THR A 15 -9.47 -23.38 -9.72
C THR A 15 -10.00 -23.18 -8.29
N PRO A 16 -11.18 -23.72 -7.92
CA PRO A 16 -11.75 -23.55 -6.58
C PRO A 16 -10.78 -23.90 -5.43
N ALA A 17 -9.97 -24.96 -5.59
CA ALA A 17 -8.97 -25.35 -4.60
C ALA A 17 -7.87 -24.28 -4.44
N THR A 18 -7.32 -23.79 -5.55
CA THR A 18 -6.26 -22.77 -5.53
C THR A 18 -6.72 -21.40 -5.02
N ARG A 19 -8.02 -21.09 -5.08
CA ARG A 19 -8.57 -19.83 -4.59
C ARG A 19 -8.55 -19.74 -3.06
N ALA A 20 -8.94 -20.82 -2.38
CA ALA A 20 -8.89 -20.88 -0.92
C ALA A 20 -7.45 -20.70 -0.43
N ASP A 21 -6.50 -21.43 -1.01
CA ASP A 21 -5.08 -21.31 -0.69
C ASP A 21 -4.53 -19.91 -0.99
N THR A 22 -5.01 -19.26 -2.05
CA THR A 22 -4.61 -17.88 -2.38
C THR A 22 -5.08 -16.90 -1.31
N ILE A 23 -6.33 -17.00 -0.85
CA ILE A 23 -6.88 -16.14 0.21
C ILE A 23 -6.09 -16.32 1.50
N GLU A 24 -5.84 -17.56 1.92
CA GLU A 24 -5.07 -17.85 3.13
C GLU A 24 -3.61 -17.39 3.03
N ASN A 25 -3.01 -17.46 1.84
CA ASN A 25 -1.69 -16.88 1.58
C ASN A 25 -1.68 -15.35 1.68
N LEU A 26 -2.71 -14.66 1.18
CA LEU A 26 -2.82 -13.20 1.30
C LEU A 26 -3.00 -12.75 2.75
N ILE A 27 -3.75 -13.51 3.55
CA ILE A 27 -3.94 -13.27 4.99
C ILE A 27 -2.64 -13.53 5.75
N SER A 28 -2.00 -14.67 5.56
CA SER A 28 -0.76 -15.02 6.26
C SER A 28 0.40 -14.05 5.94
N LYS A 29 0.44 -13.52 4.71
CA LYS A 29 1.39 -12.46 4.30
C LYS A 29 0.96 -11.05 4.72
N GLN A 30 -0.18 -10.91 5.40
CA GLN A 30 -0.74 -9.67 5.94
C GLN A 30 -1.04 -8.60 4.86
N TYR A 31 -1.41 -9.00 3.64
CA TYR A 31 -1.89 -8.07 2.62
C TYR A 31 -3.38 -7.78 2.76
N VAL A 32 -4.11 -8.76 3.28
CA VAL A 32 -5.53 -8.65 3.62
C VAL A 32 -5.76 -9.22 5.01
N GLN A 33 -6.88 -8.87 5.63
CA GLN A 33 -7.30 -9.37 6.93
C GLN A 33 -8.80 -9.66 6.91
N ARG A 34 -9.24 -10.67 7.68
CA ARG A 34 -10.66 -10.95 7.90
C ARG A 34 -11.18 -10.09 9.05
N LEU A 35 -12.07 -9.16 8.74
CA LEU A 35 -12.76 -8.31 9.71
C LEU A 35 -14.26 -8.48 9.55
N ARG A 36 -14.94 -8.92 10.62
CA ARG A 36 -16.40 -9.17 10.63
C ARG A 36 -16.88 -10.07 9.48
N GLY A 37 -16.09 -11.08 9.12
CA GLY A 37 -16.41 -12.02 8.03
C GLY A 37 -16.11 -11.49 6.61
N ALA A 38 -15.66 -10.24 6.46
CA ALA A 38 -15.25 -9.66 5.18
C ALA A 38 -13.71 -9.59 5.07
N LEU A 39 -13.18 -9.75 3.86
CA LEU A 39 -11.78 -9.47 3.57
C LEU A 39 -11.59 -7.97 3.37
N LYS A 40 -10.67 -7.37 4.13
CA LYS A 40 -10.27 -5.97 3.97
C LYS A 40 -8.77 -5.86 3.70
N PRO A 41 -8.34 -4.96 2.80
CA PRO A 41 -6.92 -4.74 2.58
C PRO A 41 -6.27 -4.12 3.82
N THR A 42 -5.04 -4.53 4.12
CA THR A 42 -4.21 -3.86 5.14
C THR A 42 -3.49 -2.67 4.52
N ALA A 43 -2.91 -1.80 5.35
CA ALA A 43 -2.05 -0.72 4.84
C ALA A 43 -0.84 -1.27 4.03
N LYS A 44 -0.33 -2.45 4.38
CA LYS A 44 0.68 -3.17 3.58
C LYS A 44 0.15 -3.58 2.21
N GLY A 45 -1.07 -4.12 2.13
CA GLY A 45 -1.72 -4.49 0.88
C GLY A 45 -1.96 -3.28 -0.04
N VAL A 46 -2.49 -2.20 0.51
CA VAL A 46 -2.71 -0.95 -0.24
C VAL A 46 -1.40 -0.40 -0.80
N ARG A 47 -0.33 -0.38 0.00
CA ARG A 47 0.99 0.10 -0.44
C ARG A 47 1.64 -0.79 -1.50
N LEU A 48 1.45 -2.10 -1.44
CA LEU A 48 1.93 -2.99 -2.49
C LEU A 48 1.26 -2.67 -3.83
N ILE A 49 -0.06 -2.51 -3.85
CA ILE A 49 -0.78 -2.19 -5.09
C ILE A 49 -0.38 -0.81 -5.61
N ASP A 50 -0.30 0.22 -4.75
CA ASP A 50 0.18 1.56 -5.13
C ASP A 50 1.60 1.51 -5.73
N PHE A 51 2.51 0.73 -5.12
CA PHE A 51 3.85 0.53 -5.63
C PHE A 51 3.87 -0.08 -7.03
N LEU A 52 3.12 -1.16 -7.27
CA LEU A 52 3.06 -1.81 -8.58
C LEU A 52 2.56 -0.87 -9.68
N HIS A 53 1.64 0.04 -9.37
CA HIS A 53 1.20 1.07 -10.31
C HIS A 53 2.30 2.10 -10.59
N ARG A 54 3.04 2.51 -9.56
CA ARG A 54 4.07 3.55 -9.66
C ARG A 54 5.30 3.12 -10.45
N ILE A 55 5.65 1.83 -10.44
CA ILE A 55 6.77 1.28 -11.22
C ILE A 55 6.33 0.68 -12.57
N ASP A 56 5.10 0.96 -13.01
CA ASP A 56 4.56 0.47 -14.29
C ASP A 56 4.57 -1.07 -14.44
N THR A 57 4.26 -1.76 -13.33
CA THR A 57 4.09 -3.23 -13.27
C THR A 57 2.71 -3.63 -12.73
N ALA A 58 1.71 -2.76 -12.87
CA ALA A 58 0.34 -3.02 -12.42
C ALA A 58 -0.27 -4.29 -13.02
N GLY A 59 0.23 -4.71 -14.20
CA GLY A 59 -0.13 -5.99 -14.83
C GLY A 59 0.00 -7.20 -13.90
N LEU A 60 0.97 -7.21 -12.98
CA LEU A 60 1.16 -8.30 -12.01
C LEU A 60 -0.03 -8.50 -11.07
N ALA A 61 -0.85 -7.47 -10.87
CA ALA A 61 -2.06 -7.51 -10.06
C ALA A 61 -3.34 -7.48 -10.91
N SER A 62 -3.23 -7.58 -12.25
CA SER A 62 -4.36 -7.48 -13.16
C SER A 62 -5.03 -8.83 -13.41
N ALA A 63 -6.35 -8.88 -13.23
CA ALA A 63 -7.18 -10.01 -13.62
C ALA A 63 -7.17 -10.24 -15.13
N GLU A 64 -7.03 -9.17 -15.93
CA GLU A 64 -6.98 -9.24 -17.39
C GLU A 64 -5.73 -10.00 -17.86
N LEU A 65 -4.55 -9.62 -17.38
CA LEU A 65 -3.30 -10.32 -17.72
C LEU A 65 -3.36 -11.79 -17.29
N THR A 66 -3.98 -12.07 -16.14
CA THR A 66 -4.14 -13.46 -15.70
C THR A 66 -5.07 -14.25 -16.65
N GLY A 67 -6.17 -13.66 -17.10
CA GLY A 67 -7.05 -14.27 -18.09
C GLY A 67 -6.37 -14.51 -19.44
N GLU A 68 -5.50 -13.59 -19.89
CA GLU A 68 -4.68 -13.78 -21.08
C GLU A 68 -3.72 -14.97 -20.94
N TRP A 69 -3.12 -15.15 -19.76
CA TRP A 69 -2.21 -16.27 -19.50
C TRP A 69 -2.94 -17.61 -19.47
N GLU A 70 -4.10 -17.68 -18.82
CA GLU A 70 -4.95 -18.87 -18.80
C GLU A 70 -5.40 -19.26 -20.21
N LYS A 71 -5.71 -18.27 -21.06
CA LYS A 71 -6.00 -18.50 -22.48
C LYS A 71 -4.79 -19.09 -23.22
N HIS A 72 -3.60 -18.50 -23.08
CA HIS A 72 -2.39 -19.02 -23.72
C HIS A 72 -2.03 -20.43 -23.23
N LEU A 73 -2.25 -20.72 -21.94
CA LEU A 73 -2.07 -22.07 -21.38
C LEU A 73 -3.00 -23.09 -22.07
N ALA A 74 -4.27 -22.74 -22.28
CA ALA A 74 -5.22 -23.58 -23.01
C ALA A 74 -4.84 -23.77 -24.49
N GLU A 75 -4.35 -22.73 -25.16
CA GLU A 75 -3.84 -22.82 -26.54
C GLU A 75 -2.62 -23.76 -26.64
N VAL A 76 -1.74 -23.76 -25.63
CA VAL A 76 -0.63 -24.72 -25.55
C VAL A 76 -1.15 -26.15 -25.34
N GLU A 77 -2.11 -26.35 -24.44
CA GLU A 77 -2.73 -27.67 -24.18
C GLU A 77 -3.36 -28.26 -25.45
N HIS A 78 -4.04 -27.43 -26.23
CA HIS A 78 -4.67 -27.83 -27.50
C HIS A 78 -3.71 -27.88 -28.69
N GLY A 79 -2.42 -27.60 -28.51
CA GLY A 79 -1.42 -27.61 -29.57
C GLY A 79 -1.55 -26.47 -30.58
N GLN A 80 -2.29 -25.42 -30.25
CA GLN A 80 -2.50 -24.22 -31.06
C GLN A 80 -1.36 -23.21 -30.90
N MET A 81 -0.67 -23.22 -29.75
CA MET A 81 0.54 -22.46 -29.50
C MET A 81 1.71 -23.40 -29.14
N PRO A 82 2.89 -23.27 -29.79
CA PRO A 82 4.07 -23.99 -29.35
C PRO A 82 4.49 -23.57 -27.93
N ARG A 83 4.73 -24.55 -27.05
CA ARG A 83 5.21 -24.29 -25.68
C ARG A 83 6.44 -23.37 -25.61
N VAL A 84 7.33 -23.48 -26.61
CA VAL A 84 8.54 -22.64 -26.69
C VAL A 84 8.18 -21.16 -26.81
N ASP A 85 7.16 -20.83 -27.61
CA ASP A 85 6.75 -19.45 -27.83
C ASP A 85 6.05 -18.89 -26.58
N PHE A 86 5.21 -19.69 -25.93
CA PHE A 86 4.60 -19.32 -24.64
C PHE A 86 5.67 -19.02 -23.58
N MET A 87 6.62 -19.93 -23.38
CA MET A 87 7.69 -19.75 -22.37
C MET A 87 8.62 -18.59 -22.70
N LYS A 88 8.82 -18.27 -23.98
CA LYS A 88 9.55 -17.08 -24.41
C LYS A 88 8.83 -15.81 -23.92
N GLY A 89 7.52 -15.70 -24.12
CA GLY A 89 6.72 -14.57 -23.64
C GLY A 89 6.78 -14.41 -22.11
N ILE A 90 6.69 -15.51 -21.35
CA ILE A 90 6.86 -15.50 -19.89
C ILE A 90 8.22 -14.92 -19.49
N SER A 91 9.29 -15.37 -20.17
CA SER A 91 10.66 -14.96 -19.88
C SER A 91 10.87 -13.48 -20.19
N GLU A 92 10.37 -13.01 -21.34
CA GLU A 92 10.44 -11.60 -21.75
C GLU A 92 9.70 -10.69 -20.76
N TYR A 93 8.48 -11.07 -20.36
CA TYR A 93 7.71 -10.33 -19.35
C TYR A 93 8.40 -10.29 -18.00
N THR A 94 8.98 -11.41 -17.57
CA THR A 94 9.73 -11.48 -16.31
C THR A 94 10.96 -10.56 -16.34
N VAL A 95 11.69 -10.51 -17.45
CA VAL A 95 12.84 -9.62 -17.61
C VAL A 95 12.42 -8.15 -17.56
N ASP A 96 11.33 -7.77 -18.21
CA ASP A 96 10.77 -6.40 -18.15
C ASP A 96 10.45 -5.99 -16.70
N VAL A 97 9.70 -6.83 -16.00
CA VAL A 97 9.30 -6.59 -14.60
C VAL A 97 10.52 -6.49 -13.69
N VAL A 98 11.48 -7.41 -13.80
CA VAL A 98 12.70 -7.38 -12.97
C VAL A 98 13.53 -6.14 -13.27
N GLY A 99 13.61 -5.70 -14.53
CA GLY A 99 14.25 -4.43 -14.89
C GLY A 99 13.63 -3.25 -14.16
N LYS A 100 12.30 -3.11 -14.24
CA LYS A 100 11.54 -2.05 -13.55
C LYS A 100 11.71 -2.08 -12.02
N ILE A 101 11.76 -3.26 -11.41
CA ILE A 101 11.95 -3.42 -9.95
C ILE A 101 13.41 -3.15 -9.54
N LYS A 102 14.39 -3.43 -10.39
CA LYS A 102 15.80 -3.22 -10.06
C LYS A 102 16.20 -1.75 -10.13
N ASP A 103 15.61 -1.02 -11.07
CA ASP A 103 16.05 0.33 -11.43
C ASP A 103 15.19 1.44 -10.77
N PHE A 104 14.23 1.11 -9.90
CA PHE A 104 13.45 2.12 -9.17
C PHE A 104 14.19 2.62 -7.92
N GLU A 105 14.04 3.90 -7.64
CA GLU A 105 14.44 4.52 -6.38
C GLU A 105 13.19 4.91 -5.57
N TYR A 106 13.24 4.75 -4.25
CA TYR A 106 12.10 5.04 -3.37
C TYR A 106 11.68 6.52 -3.42
N GLU A 107 12.66 7.40 -3.63
CA GLU A 107 12.51 8.85 -3.78
C GLU A 107 11.71 9.21 -5.05
N ASP A 108 11.84 8.42 -6.12
CA ASP A 108 11.21 8.71 -7.40
C ASP A 108 9.73 8.30 -7.44
N LEU A 109 9.33 7.34 -6.62
CA LEU A 109 7.96 6.76 -6.62
C LEU A 109 6.86 7.83 -6.51
N TYR A 110 7.11 8.90 -5.76
CA TYR A 110 6.15 9.97 -5.48
C TYR A 110 6.61 11.34 -5.97
N SER A 111 7.73 11.41 -6.69
CA SER A 111 8.36 12.66 -7.15
C SER A 111 7.45 13.57 -7.99
N LYS A 112 6.48 12.98 -8.70
CA LYS A 112 5.50 13.69 -9.53
C LYS A 112 4.27 14.17 -8.75
N GLU A 113 4.09 13.70 -7.52
CA GLU A 113 2.98 14.14 -6.69
C GLU A 113 3.27 15.54 -6.15
N PRO A 114 2.28 16.44 -6.10
CA PRO A 114 2.48 17.73 -5.46
C PRO A 114 2.80 17.55 -3.96
N PRO A 115 3.25 18.58 -3.24
CA PRO A 115 3.26 18.54 -1.79
C PRO A 115 1.83 18.40 -1.21
N ILE A 116 1.70 17.78 -0.04
CA ILE A 116 0.44 17.62 0.70
C ILE A 116 0.06 18.94 1.39
N GLY A 117 1.05 19.70 1.86
CA GLY A 117 0.84 20.93 2.63
C GLY A 117 2.15 21.44 3.23
N LYS A 118 2.07 22.50 4.04
CA LYS A 118 3.23 23.03 4.78
C LYS A 118 3.55 22.16 5.99
N CYS A 119 4.84 22.02 6.30
CA CYS A 119 5.30 21.28 7.46
C CYS A 119 4.95 22.05 8.74
N PRO A 120 4.16 21.46 9.67
CA PRO A 120 3.76 22.14 10.90
C PRO A 120 4.89 22.19 11.94
N ALA A 121 5.93 21.35 11.80
CA ALA A 121 7.04 21.28 12.73
C ALA A 121 8.10 22.37 12.49
N CYS A 122 8.53 22.55 11.23
CA CYS A 122 9.54 23.56 10.89
C CYS A 122 8.98 24.84 10.28
N GLY A 123 7.72 24.85 9.82
CA GLY A 123 7.07 26.01 9.19
C GLY A 123 7.57 26.38 7.79
N GLU A 124 8.79 25.99 7.43
CA GLU A 124 9.45 26.37 6.18
C GLU A 124 9.28 25.32 5.07
N GLY A 125 9.46 24.04 5.42
CA GLY A 125 9.40 22.92 4.48
C GLY A 125 7.98 22.54 4.06
N ASN A 126 7.88 21.70 3.05
CA ASN A 126 6.62 21.10 2.61
C ASN A 126 6.56 19.62 3.02
N VAL A 127 5.36 19.12 3.29
CA VAL A 127 5.13 17.71 3.52
C VAL A 127 4.94 17.02 2.17
N ILE A 128 5.84 16.10 1.85
CA ILE A 128 5.84 15.30 0.62
C ILE A 128 5.51 13.85 0.95
N GLU A 129 4.92 13.15 -0.02
CA GLU A 129 4.60 11.74 0.12
C GLU A 129 5.82 10.87 -0.22
N PHE A 130 5.96 9.74 0.48
CA PHE A 130 6.93 8.71 0.17
C PHE A 130 6.34 7.33 0.50
N PHE A 131 7.10 6.26 0.24
CA PHE A 131 6.57 4.89 0.32
C PHE A 131 6.00 4.50 1.69
N TRP A 132 6.59 4.99 2.78
CA TRP A 132 6.14 4.63 4.13
C TRP A 132 5.18 5.66 4.74
N GLY A 133 5.00 6.83 4.15
CA GLY A 133 4.34 7.93 4.83
C GLY A 133 4.35 9.26 4.09
N TYR A 134 4.28 10.32 4.86
CA TYR A 134 4.40 11.70 4.45
C TYR A 134 5.44 12.36 5.36
N ARG A 135 6.47 12.97 4.79
CA ARG A 135 7.58 13.56 5.56
C ARG A 135 7.84 14.99 5.13
N CYS A 136 8.53 15.77 5.97
CA CYS A 136 9.07 17.05 5.51
C CYS A 136 10.08 16.82 4.36
N ASP A 137 10.06 17.66 3.33
CA ASP A 137 11.07 17.70 2.26
C ASP A 137 12.48 18.05 2.78
N ARG A 138 12.58 18.70 3.94
CA ARG A 138 13.83 18.92 4.69
C ARG A 138 14.21 17.78 5.63
N ASN A 139 13.55 16.62 5.54
CA ASN A 139 13.92 15.40 6.26
C ASN A 139 15.14 14.74 5.62
N GLU A 140 16.20 15.52 5.39
CA GLU A 140 17.50 15.01 4.97
C GLU A 140 18.34 14.84 6.23
N ARG A 141 18.60 13.60 6.63
CA ARG A 141 19.79 13.32 7.46
C ARG A 141 20.99 13.59 6.57
N LYS A 142 21.41 14.85 6.42
CA LYS A 142 22.72 15.15 5.82
C LYS A 142 23.75 14.48 6.73
N SER A 143 24.42 13.48 6.19
CA SER A 143 25.50 12.77 6.88
C SER A 143 26.54 13.78 7.33
N GLU A 144 27.02 13.57 8.55
CA GLU A 144 28.12 14.24 9.19
C GLU A 144 29.40 14.12 8.36
N GLU A 145 29.58 14.93 7.31
CA GLU A 145 30.90 15.08 6.68
C GLU A 145 31.60 16.36 7.09
N ASN A 146 30.88 17.39 7.56
CA ASN A 146 31.49 18.63 8.04
C ASN A 146 30.60 19.32 9.09
N GLY A 147 30.53 18.80 10.32
CA GLY A 147 30.26 19.50 11.61
C GLY A 147 29.08 20.47 11.81
N ASP A 148 28.45 20.99 10.77
CA ASP A 148 27.54 22.13 10.73
C ASP A 148 26.28 21.80 9.92
N ALA A 149 25.80 20.55 9.98
CA ALA A 149 24.50 20.21 9.40
C ALA A 149 23.39 20.83 10.26
N GLU A 150 22.67 21.82 9.71
CA GLU A 150 21.37 22.19 10.27
C GLU A 150 20.55 20.91 10.49
N ALA A 151 20.06 20.70 11.71
CA ALA A 151 19.25 19.54 12.02
C ALA A 151 18.05 19.48 11.07
N GLY A 152 18.01 18.47 10.19
CA GLY A 152 16.89 18.25 9.29
C GLY A 152 15.58 18.10 10.07
N CYS A 153 14.46 18.46 9.45
CA CYS A 153 13.14 18.34 10.07
C CYS A 153 12.70 16.87 10.11
N ASP A 154 12.49 16.30 11.30
CA ASP A 154 12.16 14.89 11.51
C ASP A 154 10.66 14.56 11.36
N PHE A 155 9.83 15.55 11.02
CA PHE A 155 8.39 15.40 10.88
C PHE A 155 7.98 14.30 9.89
N ILE A 156 7.14 13.39 10.37
CA ILE A 156 6.61 12.26 9.61
C ILE A 156 5.20 11.88 10.05
N ILE A 157 4.36 11.55 9.07
CA ILE A 157 3.05 10.89 9.23
C ILE A 157 3.15 9.53 8.54
N TRP A 158 2.99 8.44 9.26
CA TRP A 158 3.05 7.10 8.67
C TRP A 158 1.79 6.76 7.87
N LYS A 159 1.95 5.96 6.81
CA LYS A 159 0.84 5.42 5.99
C LYS A 159 0.00 4.37 6.72
N GLU A 160 0.40 3.96 7.92
CA GLU A 160 -0.28 2.98 8.74
C GLU A 160 -0.37 3.49 10.18
N ILE A 161 -1.58 3.58 10.71
CA ILE A 161 -1.85 3.97 12.10
C ILE A 161 -2.93 3.05 12.66
N ASN A 162 -2.59 2.23 13.65
CA ASN A 162 -3.50 1.26 14.29
C ASN A 162 -4.32 0.46 13.26
N GLY A 163 -3.65 -0.16 12.28
CA GLY A 163 -4.26 -0.96 11.23
C GLY A 163 -4.97 -0.18 10.11
N ARG A 164 -5.18 1.13 10.29
CA ARG A 164 -5.78 2.00 9.26
C ARG A 164 -4.72 2.50 8.28
N TYR A 165 -5.01 2.39 6.98
CA TYR A 165 -4.20 3.06 5.94
C TYR A 165 -4.44 4.58 5.98
N MET A 166 -3.39 5.39 6.00
CA MET A 166 -3.48 6.86 5.91
C MET A 166 -3.39 7.31 4.45
N ASP A 167 -4.55 7.61 3.86
CA ASP A 167 -4.62 8.18 2.52
C ASP A 167 -4.21 9.67 2.51
N ARG A 168 -3.93 10.14 1.30
CA ARG A 168 -3.43 11.49 1.02
C ARG A 168 -4.39 12.60 1.48
N LYS A 169 -5.70 12.35 1.37
CA LYS A 169 -6.77 13.29 1.75
C LYS A 169 -6.85 13.43 3.28
N THR A 170 -6.71 12.32 3.99
CA THR A 170 -6.71 12.28 5.45
C THR A 170 -5.45 12.98 5.98
N ALA A 171 -4.28 12.71 5.38
CA ALA A 171 -3.03 13.42 5.71
C ALA A 171 -3.15 14.93 5.48
N HIS A 172 -3.68 15.37 4.33
CA HIS A 172 -3.96 16.79 4.06
C HIS A 172 -4.88 17.41 5.13
N THR A 173 -5.99 16.74 5.44
CA THR A 173 -6.94 17.20 6.47
C THR A 173 -6.26 17.37 7.83
N LEU A 174 -5.41 16.42 8.20
CA LEU A 174 -4.66 16.45 9.46
C LEU A 174 -3.65 17.60 9.49
N LEU A 175 -2.96 17.89 8.39
CA LEU A 175 -2.04 19.04 8.30
C LEU A 175 -2.78 20.39 8.39
N GLU A 176 -3.91 20.51 7.70
CA GLU A 176 -4.68 21.77 7.63
C GLU A 176 -5.39 22.08 8.95
N LYS A 177 -6.04 21.08 9.55
CA LYS A 177 -6.94 21.27 10.71
C LYS A 177 -6.31 20.86 12.04
N ARG A 178 -5.12 20.25 12.02
CA ARG A 178 -4.47 19.56 13.16
C ARG A 178 -5.27 18.40 13.75
N LYS A 179 -6.50 18.16 13.27
CA LYS A 179 -7.44 17.18 13.79
C LYS A 179 -8.39 16.73 12.68
N THR A 180 -8.72 15.45 12.60
CA THR A 180 -9.76 14.93 11.70
C THR A 180 -11.13 14.98 12.37
N VAL A 181 -12.19 14.69 11.62
CA VAL A 181 -13.43 14.19 12.24
C VAL A 181 -13.21 12.76 12.74
N GLU A 182 -14.18 12.20 13.45
CA GLU A 182 -14.20 10.77 13.71
C GLU A 182 -14.25 10.01 12.37
N ILE A 183 -13.28 9.12 12.15
CA ILE A 183 -13.15 8.35 10.92
C ILE A 183 -13.06 6.85 11.23
N PRO A 184 -13.61 5.98 10.36
CA PRO A 184 -13.56 4.54 10.55
C PRO A 184 -12.23 3.95 10.06
N GLY A 185 -12.08 2.65 10.30
CA GLY A 185 -11.04 1.81 9.70
C GLY A 185 -9.84 1.53 10.60
N PHE A 186 -9.90 1.92 11.87
CA PHE A 186 -8.91 1.51 12.86
C PHE A 186 -9.21 0.10 13.34
N VAL A 187 -8.16 -0.63 13.71
CA VAL A 187 -8.22 -2.01 14.16
C VAL A 187 -7.35 -2.16 15.40
N ASN A 188 -7.93 -2.66 16.50
CA ASN A 188 -7.18 -2.92 17.73
C ASN A 188 -6.40 -4.25 17.63
N PHE A 189 -5.60 -4.56 18.66
CA PHE A 189 -4.81 -5.80 18.69
C PHE A 189 -5.67 -7.09 18.68
N GLN A 190 -6.94 -7.00 19.05
CA GLN A 190 -7.91 -8.10 19.00
C GLN A 190 -8.59 -8.24 17.62
N GLY A 191 -8.23 -7.42 16.64
CA GLY A 191 -8.86 -7.42 15.32
C GLY A 191 -10.25 -6.77 15.29
N GLN A 192 -10.61 -5.98 16.31
CA GLN A 192 -11.89 -5.27 16.35
C GLN A 192 -11.77 -3.90 15.71
N GLU A 193 -12.72 -3.60 14.82
CA GLU A 193 -12.81 -2.30 14.16
C GLU A 193 -13.41 -1.23 15.07
N TYR A 194 -12.84 -0.03 15.03
CA TYR A 194 -13.35 1.14 15.74
C TYR A 194 -13.18 2.42 14.91
N GLU A 195 -13.89 3.46 15.31
CA GLU A 195 -13.76 4.80 14.78
C GLU A 195 -12.98 5.66 15.77
N ALA A 196 -12.15 6.56 15.27
CA ALA A 196 -11.38 7.46 16.12
C ALA A 196 -11.04 8.75 15.38
N VAL A 197 -10.53 9.71 16.14
CA VAL A 197 -10.02 10.97 15.61
C VAL A 197 -8.49 10.93 15.56
N LEU A 198 -7.90 11.45 14.49
CA LEU A 198 -6.47 11.68 14.40
C LEU A 198 -6.16 13.12 14.74
N GLU A 199 -5.12 13.34 15.53
CA GLU A 199 -4.70 14.66 16.01
C GLU A 199 -3.19 14.81 15.90
N LEU A 200 -2.71 16.03 15.61
CA LEU A 200 -1.31 16.41 15.80
C LEU A 200 -1.15 16.98 17.20
N ASP A 201 -0.40 16.29 18.06
CA ASP A 201 -0.09 16.78 19.40
C ASP A 201 0.84 18.00 19.37
N ASP A 202 1.18 18.54 20.54
CA ASP A 202 2.03 19.73 20.68
C ASP A 202 3.46 19.51 20.15
N THR A 203 3.88 18.24 20.00
CA THR A 203 5.15 17.85 19.39
C THR A 203 5.03 17.57 17.89
N ASN A 204 3.85 17.84 17.30
CA ASN A 204 3.51 17.53 15.91
C ASN A 204 3.57 16.03 15.57
N GLN A 205 3.41 15.15 16.57
CA GLN A 205 3.25 13.72 16.34
C GLN A 205 1.77 13.36 16.18
N VAL A 206 1.48 12.35 15.35
CA VAL A 206 0.12 11.88 15.15
C VAL A 206 -0.33 11.03 16.33
N ARG A 207 -1.44 11.40 16.95
CA ARG A 207 -2.15 10.67 18.01
C ARG A 207 -3.50 10.20 17.53
N VAL A 208 -3.94 9.07 18.09
CA VAL A 208 -5.29 8.55 17.91
C VAL A 208 -6.06 8.85 19.20
N SER A 209 -7.11 9.66 19.07
CA SER A 209 -7.99 10.08 20.16
C SER A 209 -9.37 9.47 19.93
N GLY A 210 -9.78 8.51 20.76
CA GLY A 210 -11.06 7.80 20.67
C GLY A 210 -11.07 6.55 21.55
N ASP A 211 -12.27 6.04 21.85
CA ASP A 211 -12.43 4.83 22.67
C ASP A 211 -12.15 3.59 21.81
N SER A 212 -10.94 3.04 21.93
CA SER A 212 -10.68 1.69 21.43
C SER A 212 -11.46 0.69 22.29
N PRO A 213 -12.28 -0.20 21.69
CA PRO A 213 -12.87 -1.31 22.41
C PRO A 213 -11.78 -2.10 23.15
N GLY A 214 -11.99 -2.37 24.44
CA GLY A 214 -11.05 -3.11 25.29
C GLY A 214 -9.88 -2.29 25.88
N ALA A 215 -9.85 -0.96 25.76
CA ALA A 215 -8.77 -0.13 26.33
C ALA A 215 -8.78 0.00 27.88
N HIS A 216 -9.79 -0.56 28.55
CA HIS A 216 -9.99 -0.49 29.99
C HIS A 216 -9.98 -1.86 30.70
N GLU A 217 -9.52 -2.93 30.04
CA GLU A 217 -9.32 -4.26 30.65
C GLU A 217 -7.85 -4.55 30.93
#